data_AF-K3WGR0-F1
#
_entry.id   AF-K3WGR0-F1
#
_cell.length_a   1.000
_cell.length_b   1.000
_cell.length_c   1.000
_cell.angle_alpha   90.00
_cell.angle_beta   90.00
_cell.angle_gamma   90.00
#
_symmetry.space_group_name_H-M   'P 1'
#
loop_
_entity.id
_entity.type
_entity.pdbx_description
1 polymer ?
#
loop_
_entity_poly.entity_id
_entity_poly.type
_entity_poly.pdbx_seq_one_letter_code
_entity_poly.pdbx_strand_id
1 'polypeptide(L)'
;MADFSEASSLGGGDYIQSLMTKKKTDFNAQKKFEESIELAYAIVEASFCSSAKAPRCLLQCQKILDHLQHHLDLKVCEAVMCTTVEFHFAHLSVCKEEQQDDKCEYCLRVKEREFTRALDMMESEQREAEAKVQAVINAMTASFANDSREEREVAMIQLEDELEQAEEYKRDMASKLETARQDLREVRERMEQLPDPVPTSVFQKLPVHFVKVAKKEQQHHAAKRRKASWMS
;
A
#
# COMPACT_ATOMS: atom_id res chain seq x y z
N MET A 1 21.68 -12.26 7.63
CA MET A 1 20.81 -13.44 7.86
C MET A 1 20.65 -13.54 9.36
N ALA A 2 19.45 -13.26 9.86
CA ALA A 2 19.18 -13.28 11.30
C ALA A 2 18.98 -14.71 11.79
N ASP A 3 19.51 -15.00 12.98
CA ASP A 3 19.47 -16.32 13.61
C ASP A 3 18.27 -16.38 14.55
N PHE A 4 17.18 -16.96 14.06
CA PHE A 4 15.91 -17.12 14.77
C PHE A 4 15.79 -18.49 15.45
N SER A 5 16.88 -19.26 15.56
CA SER A 5 16.91 -20.60 16.15
C SER A 5 16.46 -20.64 17.62
N GLU A 6 16.53 -19.52 18.34
CA GLU A 6 16.03 -19.41 19.73
C GLU A 6 14.50 -19.26 19.84
N ALA A 7 13.80 -18.90 18.76
CA ALA A 7 12.36 -18.65 18.83
C ALA A 7 11.55 -19.92 19.06
N SER A 8 12.07 -21.09 18.68
CA SER A 8 11.46 -22.40 18.92
C SER A 8 11.54 -22.87 20.39
N SER A 9 12.27 -22.17 21.25
CA SER A 9 12.44 -22.51 22.68
C SER A 9 11.49 -21.78 23.63
N LEU A 10 10.76 -20.78 23.13
CA LEU A 10 9.79 -20.02 23.91
C LEU A 10 8.43 -20.71 23.83
N GLY A 11 8.18 -21.65 24.75
CA GLY A 11 6.93 -22.39 24.82
C GLY A 11 5.70 -21.48 24.84
N GLY A 12 4.79 -21.70 23.89
CA GLY A 12 3.37 -21.27 23.90
C GLY A 12 3.02 -19.79 24.08
N GLY A 13 3.97 -18.91 24.34
CA GLY A 13 3.76 -17.50 24.65
C GLY A 13 3.98 -16.58 23.45
N ASP A 14 3.35 -15.42 23.50
CA ASP A 14 3.51 -14.36 22.48
C ASP A 14 4.97 -13.88 22.41
N TYR A 15 5.64 -14.24 21.31
CA TYR A 15 7.05 -13.92 21.04
C TYR A 15 7.29 -12.41 20.99
N ILE A 16 6.42 -11.66 20.32
CA ILE A 16 6.54 -10.21 20.17
C ILE A 16 6.39 -9.53 21.53
N GLN A 17 5.43 -9.97 22.34
CA GLN A 17 5.25 -9.46 23.69
C GLN A 17 6.47 -9.74 24.59
N SER A 18 7.10 -10.92 24.44
CA SER A 18 8.35 -11.25 25.13
C SER A 18 9.47 -10.27 24.77
N LEU A 19 9.61 -9.93 23.48
CA LEU A 19 10.58 -8.95 23.00
C LEU A 19 10.28 -7.55 23.53
N MET A 20 9.02 -7.11 23.50
CA MET A 20 8.60 -5.80 24.04
C MET A 20 8.92 -5.64 25.52
N THR A 21 8.78 -6.71 26.30
CA THR A 21 9.10 -6.68 27.73
C THR A 21 10.60 -6.57 27.97
N LYS A 22 11.40 -7.29 27.17
CA LYS A 22 12.87 -7.40 27.36
C LYS A 22 13.67 -6.29 26.68
N LYS A 23 13.15 -5.64 25.63
CA LYS A 23 13.90 -4.65 24.83
C LYS A 23 14.43 -3.45 25.63
N LYS A 24 13.88 -3.18 26.81
CA LYS A 24 14.34 -2.09 27.69
C LYS A 24 15.66 -2.41 28.39
N THR A 25 15.99 -3.69 28.56
CA THR A 25 17.15 -4.14 29.35
C THR A 25 18.09 -5.05 28.57
N ASP A 26 17.65 -5.61 27.45
CA ASP A 26 18.42 -6.50 26.58
C ASP A 26 18.51 -5.94 25.15
N PHE A 27 19.74 -5.59 24.74
CA PHE A 27 20.05 -5.11 23.41
C PHE A 27 19.69 -6.12 22.31
N ASN A 28 19.86 -7.42 22.57
CA ASN A 28 19.50 -8.45 21.60
C ASN A 28 17.98 -8.54 21.43
N ALA A 29 17.22 -8.40 22.51
CA ALA A 29 15.76 -8.34 22.44
C ALA A 29 15.28 -7.08 21.70
N GLN A 30 15.92 -5.94 21.92
CA GLN A 30 15.65 -4.71 21.18
C GLN A 30 15.89 -4.88 19.68
N LYS A 31 17.04 -5.46 19.31
CA LYS A 31 17.37 -5.73 17.91
C LYS A 31 16.34 -6.66 17.25
N LYS A 32 16.01 -7.78 17.90
CA LYS A 32 15.01 -8.74 17.41
C LYS A 32 13.61 -8.10 17.31
N PHE A 33 13.28 -7.16 18.19
CA PHE A 33 12.03 -6.40 18.12
C PHE A 33 11.98 -5.51 16.89
N GLU A 34 13.03 -4.73 16.62
CA GLU A 34 13.09 -3.90 15.41
C GLU A 34 13.09 -4.74 14.13
N GLU A 35 13.80 -5.88 14.11
CA GLU A 35 13.72 -6.84 12.99
C GLU A 35 12.28 -7.37 12.77
N SER A 36 11.55 -7.59 13.86
CA SER A 36 10.14 -8.01 13.80
C SER A 36 9.23 -6.90 13.26
N ILE A 37 9.52 -5.63 13.58
CA ILE A 37 8.81 -4.47 12.99
C ILE A 37 9.12 -4.33 11.50
N GLU A 38 10.39 -4.42 11.11
CA GLU A 38 10.78 -4.34 9.69
C GLU A 38 10.08 -5.42 8.86
N LEU A 39 9.96 -6.64 9.40
CA LEU A 39 9.19 -7.67 8.74
C LEU A 39 7.70 -7.35 8.69
N ALA A 40 7.11 -6.88 9.79
CA ALA A 40 5.71 -6.50 9.81
C ALA A 40 5.40 -5.43 8.75
N TYR A 41 6.31 -4.46 8.59
CA TYR A 41 6.23 -3.50 7.50
C TYR A 41 6.31 -4.19 6.15
N ALA A 42 7.23 -5.13 5.93
CA ALA A 42 7.32 -5.87 4.68
C ALA A 42 6.04 -6.70 4.37
N ILE A 43 5.39 -7.26 5.39
CA ILE A 43 4.08 -7.93 5.28
C ILE A 43 3.01 -6.93 4.83
N VAL A 44 2.93 -5.77 5.51
CA VAL A 44 2.02 -4.67 5.13
C VAL A 44 2.30 -4.25 3.68
N GLU A 45 3.55 -3.98 3.31
CA GLU A 45 3.88 -3.59 1.93
C GLU A 45 3.42 -4.67 0.94
N ALA A 46 3.66 -5.95 1.22
CA ALA A 46 3.28 -7.06 0.35
C ALA A 46 1.76 -7.20 0.16
N SER A 47 0.94 -6.88 1.18
CA SER A 47 -0.53 -6.97 1.08
C SER A 47 -1.12 -5.99 0.07
N PHE A 48 -0.46 -4.85 -0.16
CA PHE A 48 -0.83 -3.88 -1.21
C PHE A 48 -0.34 -4.28 -2.62
N CYS A 49 0.39 -5.39 -2.75
CA CYS A 49 0.85 -5.88 -4.04
C CYS A 49 -0.13 -6.90 -4.62
N SER A 50 -0.73 -6.63 -5.78
CA SER A 50 -1.56 -7.63 -6.47
C SER A 50 -0.71 -8.85 -6.88
N SER A 51 -1.23 -10.07 -6.70
CA SER A 51 -0.56 -11.32 -7.09
C SER A 51 -0.09 -11.34 -8.55
N ALA A 52 -0.86 -10.75 -9.47
CA ALA A 52 -0.49 -10.64 -10.89
C ALA A 52 0.75 -9.77 -11.17
N LYS A 53 1.06 -8.82 -10.28
CA LYS A 53 2.20 -7.90 -10.41
C LYS A 53 3.36 -8.29 -9.49
N ALA A 54 3.11 -9.04 -8.42
CA ALA A 54 4.09 -9.44 -7.41
C ALA A 54 5.38 -10.11 -7.96
N PRO A 55 5.34 -10.95 -9.02
CA PRO A 55 6.57 -11.53 -9.59
C PRO A 55 7.56 -10.51 -10.16
N ARG A 56 7.07 -9.30 -10.49
CA ARG A 56 7.87 -8.20 -11.05
C ARG A 56 8.08 -7.06 -10.04
N CYS A 57 7.65 -7.24 -8.79
CA CYS A 57 7.77 -6.24 -7.74
C CYS A 57 9.22 -6.13 -7.25
N LEU A 58 9.72 -4.89 -7.13
CA LEU A 58 11.06 -4.57 -6.66
C LEU A 58 11.30 -5.02 -5.21
N LEU A 59 10.24 -5.13 -4.41
CA LEU A 59 10.30 -5.53 -3.00
C LEU A 59 10.24 -7.05 -2.82
N GLN A 60 10.24 -7.82 -3.91
CA GLN A 60 10.11 -9.27 -3.87
C GLN A 60 8.86 -9.75 -3.10
N CYS A 61 7.76 -8.97 -3.17
CA CYS A 61 6.52 -9.24 -2.45
C CYS A 61 6.01 -10.67 -2.67
N GLN A 62 6.27 -11.27 -3.83
CA GLN A 62 5.89 -12.67 -4.09
C GLN A 62 6.37 -13.63 -3.00
N LYS A 63 7.63 -13.50 -2.55
CA LYS A 63 8.17 -14.38 -1.51
C LYS A 63 7.37 -14.27 -0.21
N ILE A 64 7.03 -13.05 0.19
CA ILE A 64 6.25 -12.80 1.41
C ILE A 64 4.82 -13.32 1.21
N LEU A 65 4.22 -13.08 0.05
CA LEU A 65 2.88 -13.57 -0.28
C LEU A 65 2.78 -15.10 -0.27
N ASP A 66 3.81 -15.81 -0.73
CA ASP A 66 3.84 -17.28 -0.67
C ASP A 66 3.78 -17.76 0.80
N HIS A 67 4.55 -17.12 1.69
CA HIS A 67 4.56 -17.45 3.12
C HIS A 67 3.29 -16.99 3.86
N LEU A 68 2.65 -15.90 3.41
CA LEU A 68 1.33 -15.49 3.89
C LEU A 68 0.26 -16.52 3.48
N GLN A 69 0.32 -17.01 2.23
CA GLN A 69 -0.60 -18.04 1.76
C GLN A 69 -0.44 -19.33 2.55
N HIS A 70 0.79 -19.75 2.87
CA HIS A 70 1.05 -20.89 3.76
C HIS A 70 0.37 -20.73 5.12
N HIS A 71 0.40 -19.54 5.71
CA HIS A 71 -0.29 -19.25 6.97
C HIS A 71 -1.81 -19.38 6.82
N LEU A 72 -2.39 -18.80 5.75
CA LEU A 72 -3.83 -18.88 5.47
C LEU A 72 -4.30 -20.33 5.19
N ASP A 73 -3.47 -21.12 4.53
CA ASP A 73 -3.76 -22.52 4.19
C ASP A 73 -3.48 -23.49 5.36
N LEU A 74 -2.97 -22.99 6.48
CA LEU A 74 -2.49 -23.80 7.62
C LEU A 74 -1.41 -24.83 7.21
N LYS A 75 -0.55 -24.45 6.24
CA LYS A 75 0.54 -25.26 5.68
C LYS A 75 1.89 -24.57 5.88
N VAL A 76 2.28 -24.43 7.13
CA VAL A 76 3.54 -23.79 7.53
C VAL A 76 4.74 -24.58 6.99
N CYS A 77 5.67 -23.91 6.32
CA CYS A 77 6.92 -24.52 5.87
C CYS A 77 8.07 -24.23 6.85
N GLU A 78 9.18 -24.96 6.74
CA GLU A 78 10.36 -24.82 7.61
C GLU A 78 11.13 -23.50 7.42
N ALA A 79 10.73 -22.66 6.47
CA ALA A 79 11.37 -21.36 6.26
C ALA A 79 11.07 -20.42 7.44
N VAL A 80 12.11 -19.75 7.94
CA VAL A 80 12.03 -18.72 9.00
C VAL A 80 10.94 -17.68 8.76
N MET A 81 10.72 -17.31 7.49
CA MET A 81 9.67 -16.36 7.11
C MET A 81 8.27 -16.82 7.53
N CYS A 82 7.95 -18.11 7.38
CA CYS A 82 6.66 -18.66 7.82
C CYS A 82 6.50 -18.53 9.34
N THR A 83 7.50 -18.93 10.12
CA THR A 83 7.46 -18.81 11.58
C THR A 83 7.28 -17.36 12.03
N THR A 84 7.89 -16.41 11.32
CA THR A 84 7.80 -14.99 11.71
C THR A 84 6.47 -14.37 11.31
N VAL A 85 5.89 -14.80 10.18
CA VAL A 85 4.49 -14.50 9.81
C VAL A 85 3.53 -15.03 10.88
N GLU A 86 3.76 -16.23 11.42
CA GLU A 86 2.95 -16.77 12.52
C GLU A 86 3.06 -15.91 13.78
N PHE A 87 4.26 -15.51 14.19
CA PHE A 87 4.41 -14.62 15.35
C PHE A 87 3.71 -13.27 15.16
N HIS A 88 3.75 -12.71 13.95
CA HIS A 88 3.04 -11.49 13.61
C HIS A 88 1.53 -11.63 13.82
N PHE A 89 0.90 -12.62 13.19
CA PHE A 89 -0.56 -12.79 13.30
C PHE A 89 -1.02 -13.29 14.66
N ALA A 90 -0.21 -14.13 15.34
CA ALA A 90 -0.50 -14.55 16.71
C ALA A 90 -0.57 -13.34 17.65
N HIS A 91 0.42 -12.44 17.60
CA HIS A 91 0.43 -11.22 18.41
C HIS A 91 -0.75 -10.31 18.10
N LEU A 92 -1.04 -10.06 16.81
CA LEU A 92 -2.19 -9.23 16.41
C LEU A 92 -3.52 -9.82 16.91
N SER A 93 -3.67 -11.15 16.84
CA SER A 93 -4.86 -11.83 17.33
C SER A 93 -5.04 -11.67 18.84
N VAL A 94 -3.98 -11.92 19.61
CA VAL A 94 -3.99 -11.79 21.08
C VAL A 94 -4.28 -10.34 21.49
N CYS A 95 -3.56 -9.37 20.93
CA CYS A 95 -3.77 -7.95 21.24
C CYS A 95 -5.19 -7.49 20.90
N LYS A 96 -5.78 -7.98 19.81
CA LYS A 96 -7.15 -7.65 19.43
C LYS A 96 -8.18 -8.28 20.38
N GLU A 97 -7.97 -9.54 20.77
CA GLU A 97 -8.83 -10.23 21.74
C GLU A 97 -8.80 -9.55 23.11
N GLU A 98 -7.63 -9.06 23.53
CA GLU A 98 -7.43 -8.34 24.79
C GLU A 98 -7.71 -6.82 24.72
N GLN A 99 -8.10 -6.30 23.54
CA GLN A 99 -8.33 -4.88 23.28
C GLN A 99 -7.13 -3.99 23.65
N GLN A 100 -5.91 -4.51 23.44
CA GLN A 100 -4.64 -3.82 23.69
C GLN A 100 -3.99 -3.32 22.40
N ASP A 101 -4.56 -3.61 21.23
CA ASP A 101 -4.02 -3.23 19.92
C ASP A 101 -3.90 -1.72 19.70
N ASP A 102 -4.61 -0.92 20.49
CA ASP A 102 -4.53 0.55 20.50
C ASP A 102 -3.55 1.12 21.54
N LYS A 103 -2.94 0.26 22.36
CA LYS A 103 -1.96 0.62 23.40
C LYS A 103 -0.63 -0.13 23.23
N CYS A 104 -0.57 -1.06 22.29
CA CYS A 104 0.61 -1.85 21.98
C CYS A 104 1.48 -1.11 20.94
N GLU A 105 2.73 -0.84 21.28
CA GLU A 105 3.72 -0.22 20.39
C GLU A 105 3.84 -0.96 19.04
N TYR A 106 3.89 -2.30 19.07
CA TYR A 106 4.00 -3.09 17.86
C TYR A 106 2.77 -2.91 16.96
N CYS A 107 1.58 -3.09 17.52
CA CYS A 107 0.31 -2.96 16.78
C CYS A 107 0.13 -1.55 16.21
N LEU A 108 0.45 -0.51 16.98
CA LEU A 108 0.33 0.88 16.54
C LEU A 108 1.31 1.19 15.40
N ARG A 109 2.57 0.74 15.47
CA ARG A 109 3.54 0.90 14.37
C ARG A 109 3.06 0.20 13.09
N VAL A 110 2.51 -1.00 13.20
CA VAL A 110 1.96 -1.75 12.06
C VAL A 110 0.76 -1.00 11.46
N LYS A 111 -0.21 -0.57 12.27
CA LYS A 111 -1.37 0.22 11.84
C LYS A 111 -0.95 1.53 11.19
N GLU A 112 0.00 2.26 11.78
CA GLU A 112 0.51 3.51 11.21
C GLU A 112 1.07 3.28 9.80
N ARG A 113 1.84 2.19 9.63
CA ARG A 113 2.41 1.83 8.34
C ARG A 113 1.35 1.46 7.32
N GLU A 114 0.35 0.68 7.73
CA GLU A 114 -0.77 0.28 6.89
C GLU A 114 -1.57 1.50 6.39
N PHE A 115 -1.95 2.40 7.30
CA PHE A 115 -2.66 3.62 6.92
C PHE A 115 -1.81 4.54 6.05
N THR A 116 -0.52 4.70 6.36
CA THR A 116 0.39 5.51 5.53
C THR A 116 0.48 4.95 4.12
N ARG A 117 0.54 3.62 3.98
CA ARG A 117 0.57 2.95 2.67
C ARG A 117 -0.77 3.06 1.92
N ALA A 118 -1.87 2.89 2.62
CA ALA A 118 -3.21 3.05 2.07
C ALA A 118 -3.44 4.46 1.52
N LEU A 119 -3.01 5.49 2.26
CA LEU A 119 -3.10 6.88 1.82
C LEU A 119 -2.30 7.15 0.54
N ASP A 120 -1.05 6.67 0.45
CA ASP A 120 -0.24 6.83 -0.77
C ASP A 120 -0.94 6.25 -2.01
N MET A 121 -1.60 5.11 -1.86
CA MET A 121 -2.41 4.51 -2.93
C MET A 121 -3.68 5.30 -3.23
N MET A 122 -4.47 5.64 -2.20
CA MET A 122 -5.72 6.38 -2.36
C MET A 122 -5.48 7.77 -2.97
N GLU A 123 -4.36 8.43 -2.67
CA GLU A 123 -3.99 9.69 -3.32
C GLU A 123 -3.67 9.53 -4.80
N SER A 124 -3.06 8.40 -5.20
CA SER A 124 -2.87 8.07 -6.61
C SER A 124 -4.22 7.79 -7.29
N GLU A 125 -5.10 7.02 -6.64
CA GLU A 125 -6.44 6.69 -7.16
C GLU A 125 -7.33 7.93 -7.27
N GLN A 126 -7.24 8.86 -6.32
CA GLN A 126 -7.96 10.14 -6.38
C GLN A 126 -7.56 10.95 -7.62
N ARG A 127 -6.26 11.03 -7.92
CA ARG A 127 -5.78 11.71 -9.14
C ARG A 127 -6.26 11.02 -10.41
N GLU A 128 -6.34 9.69 -10.42
CA GLU A 128 -6.88 8.92 -11.55
C GLU A 128 -8.39 9.16 -11.71
N ALA A 129 -9.15 9.24 -10.61
CA ALA A 129 -10.57 9.60 -10.61
C ALA A 129 -10.80 11.01 -11.16
N GLU A 130 -9.99 11.99 -10.74
CA GLU A 130 -10.03 13.36 -11.27
C GLU A 130 -9.71 13.41 -12.78
N ALA A 131 -8.68 12.68 -13.21
CA ALA A 131 -8.33 12.58 -14.61
C ALA A 131 -9.45 11.94 -15.45
N LYS A 132 -10.18 10.96 -14.89
CA LYS A 132 -11.34 10.33 -15.56
C LYS A 132 -12.48 11.33 -15.76
N VAL A 133 -12.85 12.10 -14.73
CA VAL A 133 -13.86 13.18 -14.85
C VAL A 133 -13.45 14.16 -15.94
N GLN A 134 -12.20 14.62 -15.93
CA GLN A 134 -11.72 15.55 -16.95
C GLN A 134 -11.72 14.95 -18.35
N ALA A 135 -11.42 13.65 -18.49
CA ALA A 135 -11.46 12.96 -19.77
C ALA A 135 -12.88 12.91 -20.35
N VAL A 136 -13.91 12.66 -19.53
CA VAL A 136 -15.32 12.67 -19.97
C VAL A 136 -15.74 14.09 -20.39
N ILE A 137 -15.39 15.12 -19.62
CA ILE A 137 -15.65 16.53 -19.98
C ILE A 137 -15.00 16.89 -21.33
N ASN A 138 -13.77 16.43 -21.56
CA ASN A 138 -13.07 16.65 -22.82
C ASN A 138 -13.76 15.91 -23.97
N ALA A 139 -14.27 14.69 -23.74
CA ALA A 139 -15.02 13.93 -24.74
C ALA A 139 -16.35 14.62 -25.10
N MET A 140 -17.09 15.14 -24.12
CA MET A 140 -18.29 15.94 -24.36
C MET A 140 -17.96 17.17 -25.21
N THR A 141 -16.92 17.91 -24.82
CA THR A 141 -16.45 19.10 -25.56
C THR A 141 -16.06 18.75 -27.00
N ALA A 142 -15.40 17.61 -27.22
CA ALA A 142 -15.02 17.13 -28.55
C ALA A 142 -16.25 16.75 -29.39
N SER A 143 -17.27 16.14 -28.79
CA SER A 143 -18.53 15.82 -29.47
C SER A 143 -19.26 17.08 -29.95
N PHE A 144 -19.27 18.13 -29.13
CA PHE A 144 -19.80 19.45 -29.52
C PHE A 144 -19.06 20.07 -30.72
N ALA A 145 -17.76 19.82 -30.86
CA ALA A 145 -16.94 20.40 -31.90
C ALA A 145 -16.96 19.60 -33.22
N ASN A 146 -17.07 18.27 -33.15
CA ASN A 146 -16.78 17.39 -34.28
C ASN A 146 -17.98 16.57 -34.78
N ASP A 147 -18.96 16.26 -33.91
CA ASP A 147 -20.04 15.33 -34.26
C ASP A 147 -21.21 16.07 -34.92
N SER A 148 -21.91 15.35 -35.81
CA SER A 148 -23.20 15.81 -36.32
C SER A 148 -24.22 15.92 -35.19
N ARG A 149 -25.32 16.63 -35.42
CA ARG A 149 -26.32 16.88 -34.38
C ARG A 149 -26.91 15.58 -33.80
N GLU A 150 -27.24 14.62 -34.65
CA GLU A 150 -27.83 13.34 -34.23
C GLU A 150 -26.83 12.47 -33.47
N GLU A 151 -25.58 12.38 -33.95
CA GLU A 151 -24.50 11.65 -33.27
C GLU A 151 -24.19 12.25 -31.91
N ARG A 152 -24.19 13.58 -31.82
CA ARG A 152 -24.00 14.31 -30.56
C ARG A 152 -25.12 14.06 -29.57
N GLU A 153 -26.38 14.09 -30.00
CA GLU A 153 -27.52 13.83 -29.11
C GLU A 153 -27.42 12.41 -28.49
N VAL A 154 -26.97 11.41 -29.26
CA VAL A 154 -26.74 10.05 -28.75
C VAL A 154 -25.51 9.99 -27.84
N ALA A 155 -24.39 10.61 -28.23
CA ALA A 155 -23.16 10.60 -27.46
C ALA A 155 -23.32 11.33 -26.12
N MET A 156 -24.07 12.43 -26.08
CA MET A 156 -24.31 13.22 -24.87
C MET A 156 -25.02 12.42 -23.78
N ILE A 157 -26.02 11.61 -24.12
CA ILE A 157 -26.72 10.76 -23.14
C ILE A 157 -25.73 9.82 -22.45
N GLN A 158 -24.86 9.16 -23.22
CA GLN A 158 -23.86 8.24 -22.67
C GLN A 158 -22.80 8.96 -21.84
N LEU A 159 -22.31 10.10 -22.33
CA LEU A 159 -21.26 10.86 -21.66
C LEU A 159 -21.77 11.54 -20.37
N GLU A 160 -23.04 11.93 -20.31
CA GLU A 160 -23.68 12.42 -19.09
C GLU A 160 -23.74 11.33 -18.02
N ASP A 161 -24.19 10.11 -18.38
CA ASP A 161 -24.20 8.96 -17.46
C ASP A 161 -22.77 8.60 -16.99
N GLU A 162 -21.78 8.63 -17.89
CA GLU A 162 -20.38 8.38 -17.55
C GLU A 162 -19.80 9.48 -16.63
N LEU A 163 -20.19 10.74 -16.85
CA LEU A 163 -19.77 11.87 -16.03
C LEU A 163 -20.33 11.73 -14.62
N GLU A 164 -21.62 11.43 -14.48
CA GLU A 164 -22.26 11.23 -13.18
C GLU A 164 -21.54 10.12 -12.38
N GLN A 165 -21.30 8.97 -13.01
CA GLN A 165 -20.56 7.86 -12.39
C GLN A 165 -19.13 8.24 -12.02
N ALA A 166 -18.42 8.98 -12.87
CA ALA A 166 -17.06 9.41 -12.60
C ALA A 166 -17.00 10.42 -11.43
N GLU A 167 -17.96 11.33 -11.35
CA GLU A 167 -18.07 12.31 -10.27
C GLU A 167 -18.48 11.67 -8.94
N GLU A 168 -19.40 10.70 -8.95
CA GLU A 168 -19.76 9.91 -7.78
C GLU A 168 -18.54 9.13 -7.27
N TYR A 169 -17.86 8.40 -8.14
CA TYR A 169 -16.64 7.68 -7.78
C TYR A 169 -15.57 8.60 -7.20
N LYS A 170 -15.36 9.79 -7.79
CA LYS A 170 -14.44 10.80 -7.26
C LYS A 170 -14.85 11.27 -5.85
N ARG A 171 -16.15 11.53 -5.62
CA ARG A 171 -16.67 11.94 -4.31
C ARG A 171 -16.45 10.86 -3.26
N ASP A 172 -16.75 9.60 -3.60
CA ASP A 172 -16.54 8.46 -2.72
C ASP A 172 -15.06 8.27 -2.36
N MET A 173 -14.16 8.39 -3.33
CA MET A 173 -12.71 8.32 -3.08
C MET A 173 -12.24 9.44 -2.16
N ALA A 174 -12.73 10.67 -2.37
CA ALA A 174 -12.39 11.80 -1.50
C ALA A 174 -12.87 11.59 -0.06
N SER A 175 -14.08 11.05 0.13
CA SER A 175 -14.60 10.71 1.45
C SER A 175 -13.75 9.65 2.15
N LYS A 176 -13.42 8.55 1.46
CA LYS A 176 -12.58 7.48 2.01
C LYS A 176 -11.18 7.98 2.38
N LEU A 177 -10.60 8.84 1.55
CA LEU A 177 -9.29 9.44 1.79
C LEU A 177 -9.30 10.31 3.06
N GLU A 178 -10.37 11.08 3.30
CA GLU A 178 -10.48 11.89 4.51
C GLU A 178 -10.62 11.01 5.76
N THR A 179 -11.43 9.96 5.70
CA THR A 179 -11.52 8.98 6.80
C THR A 179 -10.16 8.35 7.10
N ALA A 180 -9.45 7.86 6.08
CA ALA A 180 -8.13 7.26 6.27
C ALA A 180 -7.09 8.26 6.83
N ARG A 181 -7.19 9.55 6.47
CA ARG A 181 -6.35 10.61 7.06
C ARG A 181 -6.67 10.82 8.53
N GLN A 182 -7.94 10.78 8.91
CA GLN A 182 -8.36 10.86 10.30
C GLN A 182 -7.87 9.66 11.10
N ASP A 183 -8.05 8.44 10.59
CA ASP A 183 -7.58 7.22 11.25
C ASP A 183 -6.07 7.24 11.50
N LEU A 184 -5.29 7.71 10.51
CA LEU A 184 -3.83 7.87 10.66
C LEU A 184 -3.47 8.91 11.73
N ARG A 185 -4.21 10.03 11.81
CA ARG A 185 -4.01 11.03 12.88
C ARG A 185 -4.24 10.40 14.25
N GLU A 186 -5.34 9.68 14.42
CA GLU A 186 -5.70 9.03 15.69
C GLU A 186 -4.69 7.94 16.11
N VAL A 187 -4.15 7.16 15.15
CA VAL A 187 -3.07 6.21 15.45
C VAL A 187 -1.81 6.94 15.93
N ARG A 188 -1.42 8.03 15.27
CA ARG A 188 -0.23 8.80 15.66
C ARG A 188 -0.40 9.45 17.03
N GLU A 189 -1.57 10.00 17.31
CA GLU A 189 -1.90 10.53 18.65
C GLU A 189 -1.78 9.43 19.72
N ARG A 190 -2.26 8.21 19.44
CA ARG A 190 -2.10 7.07 20.36
C ARG A 190 -0.62 6.69 20.55
N MET A 191 0.19 6.73 19.50
CA MET A 191 1.65 6.48 19.60
C MET A 191 2.37 7.51 20.47
N GLU A 192 1.95 8.78 20.42
CA GLU A 192 2.49 9.86 21.25
C GLU A 192 2.05 9.75 22.73
N GLN A 193 0.87 9.18 22.99
CA GLN A 193 0.31 8.99 24.33
C GLN A 193 0.85 7.74 25.06
N LEU A 194 1.67 6.90 24.40
CA LEU A 194 2.30 5.76 25.06
C LEU A 194 3.24 6.21 26.19
N PRO A 195 3.41 5.39 27.25
CA PRO A 195 4.35 5.69 28.33
C PRO A 195 5.78 5.97 27.85
N ASP A 196 6.19 5.25 26.79
CA ASP A 196 7.40 5.53 26.02
C ASP A 196 6.97 5.93 24.60
N PRO A 197 6.92 7.24 24.27
CA PRO A 197 6.46 7.71 22.97
C PRO A 197 7.27 7.14 21.82
N VAL A 198 6.58 6.69 20.77
CA VAL A 198 7.19 6.04 19.62
C VAL A 198 7.25 7.03 18.45
N PRO A 199 8.41 7.20 17.80
CA PRO A 199 8.52 8.10 16.66
C PRO A 199 7.65 7.62 15.50
N THR A 200 6.96 8.56 14.87
CA THR A 200 6.12 8.30 13.70
C THR A 200 6.96 8.02 12.46
N SER A 201 6.45 7.18 11.55
CA SER A 201 7.12 6.83 10.30
C SER A 201 7.03 7.91 9.22
N VAL A 202 6.53 9.12 9.53
CA VAL A 202 6.39 10.26 8.62
C VAL A 202 7.66 10.57 7.83
N PHE A 203 8.84 10.34 8.43
CA PHE A 203 10.13 10.59 7.80
C PHE A 203 10.67 9.42 6.99
N GLN A 204 10.10 8.22 7.13
CA GLN A 204 10.50 7.04 6.38
C GLN A 204 9.74 6.99 5.07
N LYS A 205 10.44 7.27 3.97
CA LYS A 205 9.88 7.14 2.62
C LYS A 205 9.38 5.71 2.39
N LEU A 206 8.14 5.58 1.91
CA LEU A 206 7.59 4.28 1.52
C LEU A 206 8.41 3.66 0.38
N PRO A 207 8.69 2.34 0.44
CA PRO A 207 9.41 1.64 -0.60
C PRO A 207 8.57 1.55 -1.87
N VAL A 208 9.24 1.62 -3.01
CA VAL A 208 8.60 1.62 -4.32
C VAL A 208 8.44 0.18 -4.82
N HIS A 209 7.20 -0.21 -5.13
CA HIS A 209 6.91 -1.55 -5.66
C HIS A 209 7.32 -1.71 -7.13
N PHE A 210 7.12 -0.67 -7.94
CA PHE A 210 7.38 -0.70 -9.38
C PHE A 210 7.97 0.63 -9.85
N VAL A 211 8.96 0.58 -10.74
CA VAL A 211 9.39 1.78 -11.47
C VAL A 211 8.32 2.10 -12.51
N LYS A 212 7.68 3.27 -12.44
CA LYS A 212 6.86 3.77 -13.55
C LYS A 212 7.81 4.00 -14.74
N VAL A 213 7.77 3.10 -15.73
CA VAL A 213 8.41 3.35 -17.02
C VAL A 213 7.64 4.48 -17.67
N ALA A 214 8.24 5.67 -17.73
CA ALA A 214 7.65 6.77 -18.49
C ALA A 214 7.42 6.28 -19.92
N LYS A 215 6.16 6.21 -20.36
CA LYS A 215 5.84 6.01 -21.77
C LYS A 215 6.46 7.18 -22.51
N LYS A 216 7.64 6.98 -23.10
CA LYS A 216 8.14 7.86 -24.17
C LYS A 216 7.16 7.68 -25.31
N GLU A 217 6.11 8.51 -25.32
CA GLU A 217 5.29 8.71 -26.50
C GLU A 217 6.20 9.02 -27.68
N GLN A 218 5.81 8.46 -28.82
CA GLN A 218 6.52 8.39 -30.08
C GLN A 218 6.87 9.79 -30.64
N GLN A 219 7.90 10.45 -30.11
CA GLN A 219 8.48 11.65 -30.71
C GLN A 219 9.51 11.34 -31.81
N HIS A 220 9.66 10.08 -32.23
CA HIS A 220 10.67 9.68 -33.23
C HIS A 220 10.16 9.51 -34.68
N HIS A 221 8.87 9.72 -34.97
CA HIS A 221 8.38 9.61 -36.36
C HIS A 221 8.15 10.95 -37.10
N ALA A 222 8.27 12.11 -36.44
CA ALA A 222 8.07 13.41 -37.08
C ALA A 222 9.36 14.07 -37.64
N ALA A 223 10.55 13.51 -37.38
CA ALA A 223 11.82 14.14 -37.76
C ALA A 223 12.42 13.67 -39.11
N LYS A 224 11.79 12.72 -39.82
CA LYS A 224 12.35 12.15 -41.08
C LYS A 224 11.71 12.66 -42.38
N ARG A 225 10.73 13.58 -42.35
CA ARG A 225 10.09 14.15 -43.57
C ARG A 225 10.60 15.53 -43.99
N ARG A 226 11.63 16.09 -43.34
CA ARG A 226 12.30 17.34 -43.79
C ARG A 226 13.75 17.07 -44.18
N LYS A 227 13.98 16.26 -45.22
CA LYS A 227 15.23 16.17 -46.01
C LYS A 227 15.00 15.27 -47.23
N ALA A 228 14.06 15.66 -48.08
CA ALA A 228 13.89 15.12 -49.43
C ALA A 228 13.08 16.13 -50.25
N SER A 229 13.68 17.30 -50.49
CA SER A 229 13.30 18.21 -51.57
C SER A 229 14.45 19.20 -51.73
N TRP A 230 15.45 18.77 -52.48
CA TRP A 230 16.37 19.54 -53.31
C TRP A 230 17.33 18.53 -53.94
N MET A 231 17.57 18.67 -55.24
CA MET A 231 18.24 17.74 -56.16
C MET A 231 17.31 16.72 -56.83
N SER A 232 16.54 17.19 -57.81
CA SER A 232 16.66 16.81 -59.23
C SER A 232 15.85 17.79 -60.08
#